data_AF-A0A7J0EQD3-F1
#
_entry.id   AF-A0A7J0EQD3-F1
#
_cell.length_a   1.000
_cell.length_b   1.000
_cell.length_c   1.000
_cell.angle_alpha   90.00
_cell.angle_beta   90.00
_cell.angle_gamma   90.00
#
_symmetry.space_group_name_H-M   'P 1'
#
loop_
_entity.id
_entity.type
_entity.pdbx_description
1 polymer ?
#
loop_
_entity_poly.entity_id
_entity_poly.type
_entity_poly.pdbx_seq_one_letter_code
_entity_poly.pdbx_strand_id
1 'polypeptide(L)' 'MQHDEVIWQVIRHNHCSFMTKITTGNFCRNPYNVTGICNRSSCPLANSRYATIRDHDGTDF' A
#
# COMPACT_ATOMS: atom_id res chain seq x y z
N MET A 1 -3.85 -15.51 13.20
CA MET A 1 -3.29 -14.23 13.69
C MET A 1 -2.90 -13.37 12.50
N GLN A 2 -3.80 -12.50 12.04
CA GLN A 2 -3.52 -11.58 10.93
C GLN A 2 -2.76 -10.36 11.46
N HIS A 3 -1.57 -10.11 10.92
CA HIS A 3 -0.64 -9.04 11.32
C HIS A 3 -0.94 -7.69 10.66
N ASP A 4 -1.93 -7.66 9.76
CA ASP A 4 -2.37 -6.51 8.95
C ASP A 4 -2.54 -5.22 9.77
N GLU A 5 -3.15 -5.32 10.95
CA GLU A 5 -3.44 -4.16 11.79
C GLU A 5 -2.20 -3.60 12.48
N VAL A 6 -1.29 -4.46 12.95
CA VAL A 6 -0.02 -4.03 13.55
C VAL A 6 0.88 -3.41 12.49
N ILE A 7 0.93 -4.00 11.29
CA ILE A 7 1.68 -3.45 10.18
C ILE A 7 1.14 -2.07 9.78
N TRP A 8 -0.19 -1.91 9.70
CA TRP A 8 -0.79 -0.61 9.44
C TRP A 8 -0.39 0.45 10.47
N GLN A 9 -0.42 0.11 11.75
CA GLN A 9 -0.03 1.03 12.84
C GLN A 9 1.44 1.47 12.70
N VAL A 10 2.35 0.54 12.43
CA VAL A 10 3.78 0.85 12.25
C VAL A 10 4.00 1.73 11.02
N ILE A 11 3.39 1.40 9.88
CA ILE A 11 3.56 2.15 8.62
C ILE A 11 2.97 3.57 8.72
N ARG A 12 1.84 3.74 9.43
CA ARG A 12 1.15 5.02 9.56
C ARG A 12 1.82 5.97 10.55
N HIS A 13 2.24 5.45 11.71
CA HIS A 13 2.76 6.25 12.82
C HIS A 13 4.28 6.31 12.87
N ASN A 14 4.98 5.35 12.27
CA ASN A 14 6.43 5.33 12.19
C ASN A 14 6.89 5.76 10.79
N HIS A 15 7.68 4.92 10.11
CA HIS A 15 8.25 5.23 8.81
C HIS A 15 7.77 4.25 7.73
N CYS A 16 7.35 4.77 6.58
CA CYS A 16 7.07 4.00 5.39
C CYS A 16 7.79 4.62 4.20
N SER A 17 8.74 3.87 3.61
CA SER A 17 9.58 4.35 2.51
C SER A 17 8.77 4.74 1.26
N PHE A 18 7.59 4.16 1.09
CA PHE A 18 6.71 4.44 -0.04
C PHE A 18 5.65 5.52 0.25
N MET A 19 5.46 5.89 1.52
CA MET A 19 4.44 6.86 1.92
C MET A 19 4.96 8.29 1.75
N THR A 20 4.18 9.11 1.06
CA THR A 20 4.39 10.54 0.92
C THR A 20 3.18 11.26 1.51
N LYS A 21 3.41 12.11 2.51
CA LYS A 21 2.38 12.96 3.11
C LYS A 21 2.36 14.29 2.36
N ILE A 22 1.25 14.62 1.73
CA ILE A 22 1.00 15.95 1.15
C ILE A 22 -0.13 16.64 1.92
N THR A 23 -0.28 17.95 1.75
CA THR A 23 -1.36 18.74 2.35
C THR A 23 -2.76 18.23 2.00
N THR A 24 -2.91 17.59 0.84
CA THR A 24 -4.18 17.02 0.36
C THR A 24 -4.46 15.60 0.89
N GLY A 25 -3.48 14.92 1.50
CA GLY A 25 -3.64 13.56 2.03
C GLY A 25 -2.39 12.69 1.99
N ASN A 26 -2.56 11.40 2.30
CA ASN A 26 -1.48 10.41 2.32
C ASN A 26 -1.47 9.59 1.03
N PHE A 27 -0.35 9.62 0.31
CA PHE A 27 -0.14 8.88 -0.92
C PHE A 27 0.93 7.82 -0.74
N CYS A 28 0.84 6.71 -1.47
CA CYS A 28 1.82 5.65 -1.46
C CYS A 28 2.31 5.39 -2.88
N ARG A 29 3.61 5.61 -3.12
CA ARG A 29 4.30 5.39 -4.40
C ARG A 29 4.76 3.94 -4.59
N ASN A 30 4.19 3.02 -3.81
CA ASN A 30 4.50 1.63 -3.97
C ASN A 30 3.98 1.23 -5.35
N PRO A 31 4.82 0.66 -6.25
CA PRO A 31 4.35 0.16 -7.53
C PRO A 31 3.09 -0.64 -7.31
N TYR A 32 3.07 -1.59 -6.35
CA TYR A 32 1.95 -2.48 -5.97
C TYR A 32 0.61 -1.81 -5.66
N ASN A 33 0.55 -0.52 -5.37
CA ASN A 33 -0.71 0.17 -5.15
C ASN A 33 -1.23 0.85 -6.42
N VAL A 34 -2.28 0.31 -7.04
CA VAL A 34 -2.89 0.87 -8.27
C VAL A 34 -3.57 2.23 -8.01
N THR A 35 -4.15 2.44 -6.83
CA THR A 35 -4.84 3.70 -6.50
C THR A 35 -3.90 4.85 -6.16
N GLY A 36 -2.65 4.57 -5.78
CA GLY A 36 -1.70 5.58 -5.27
C GLY A 36 -2.07 6.20 -3.92
N ILE A 37 -3.25 5.88 -3.36
CA ILE A 37 -3.71 6.38 -2.06
C ILE A 37 -3.21 5.46 -0.95
N CYS A 38 -2.65 6.02 0.11
CA CYS A 38 -2.20 5.24 1.26
C CYS A 38 -3.30 5.09 2.31
N ASN A 39 -4.11 4.03 2.16
CA ASN A 39 -5.15 3.62 3.10
C ASN A 39 -4.95 2.17 3.56
N ARG A 40 -5.53 1.79 4.70
CA ARG A 40 -5.46 0.40 5.20
C ARG A 40 -5.91 -0.63 4.15
N SER A 41 -6.97 -0.35 3.41
CA SER A 41 -7.49 -1.26 2.38
C SER A 41 -6.64 -1.29 1.11
N SER A 42 -6.03 -0.15 0.74
CA SER A 42 -5.24 0.00 -0.49
C SER A 42 -3.76 -0.33 -0.31
N CYS A 43 -3.27 -0.41 0.92
CA CYS A 43 -1.85 -0.64 1.19
C CYS A 43 -1.54 -2.14 1.13
N PRO A 44 -0.79 -2.62 0.12
CA PRO A 44 -0.47 -4.04 -0.03
C PRO A 44 0.32 -4.62 1.15
N LEU A 45 1.07 -3.76 1.87
CA LEU A 45 1.85 -4.18 3.04
C LEU A 45 0.98 -4.46 4.26
N ALA A 46 -0.15 -3.77 4.40
CA ALA A 46 -1.04 -3.86 5.55
C ALA A 46 -2.29 -4.70 5.26
N ASN A 47 -2.32 -5.39 4.12
CA ASN A 47 -3.43 -6.20 3.70
C ASN A 47 -2.88 -7.49 3.08
N SER A 48 -2.81 -8.54 3.91
CA SER A 48 -2.38 -9.88 3.52
C SER A 48 -3.23 -10.51 2.40
N ARG A 49 -4.44 -10.00 2.16
CA ARG A 49 -5.35 -10.44 1.09
C ARG A 49 -5.51 -9.36 0.01
N TYR A 50 -4.42 -8.71 -0.36
CA TYR A 50 -4.40 -7.70 -1.40
C TYR A 50 -4.02 -8.29 -2.75
N ALA A 51 -4.81 -8.01 -3.78
CA ALA A 51 -4.54 -8.38 -5.17
C ALA A 51 -4.83 -7.19 -6.07
N THR A 52 -3.93 -6.94 -7.03
CA THR A 52 -4.08 -5.91 -8.05
C THR A 52 -3.61 -6.44 -9.38
N ILE A 53 -4.37 -6.13 -10.43
CA ILE A 53 -3.96 -6.42 -11.80
C ILE A 53 -2.89 -5.41 -12.19
N ARG A 54 -1.79 -5.92 -12.75
CA ARG A 54 -0.63 -5.15 -13.19
C ARG A 54 -0.20 -5.69 -14.54
N ASP A 55 -0.16 -4.81 -15.51
CA ASP A 55 0.57 -5.09 -16.75
C ASP A 55 2.06 -5.16 -16.41
N HIS A 56 2.60 -6.39 -16.40
CA HIS A 56 4.02 -6.62 -16.26
C HIS A 56 4.55 -6.98 -17.64
N ASP A 57 5.00 -5.95 -18.38
CA ASP A 57 5.74 -6.09 -19.64
C ASP A 57 5.10 -7.12 -20.61
N GLY A 58 3.78 -7.04 -20.81
CA GLY A 58 3.05 -7.87 -21.78
C GLY A 58 2.83 -9.34 -21.40
N THR A 59 3.07 -9.74 -20.15
CA THR A 59 2.73 -11.09 -19.66
C THR A 59 1.70 -11.00 -18.54
N ASP A 60 0.43 -11.21 -18.91
CA ASP A 60 -0.70 -11.37 -17.99
C ASP A 60 -0.65 -12.77 -17.36
N PHE A 61 -0.59 -12.86 -16.02
CA PHE A 61 -0.88 -14.08 -15.25
C PHE A 61 -1.67 -13.74 -14.00
#